data_AF-A0A259NXF6-F1
#
_entry.id   AF-A0A259NXF6-F1
#
_cell.length_a   1.000
_cell.length_b   1.000
_cell.length_c   1.000
_cell.angle_alpha   90.00
_cell.angle_beta   90.00
_cell.angle_gamma   90.00
#
_symmetry.space_group_name_H-M   'P 1'
#
loop_
_entity.id
_entity.type
_entity.pdbx_description
1 polymer ?
#
loop_
_entity_poly.entity_id
_entity_poly.type
_entity_poly.pdbx_seq_one_letter_code
_entity_poly.pdbx_strand_id
1 'polypeptide(L)' 'MSLVMTINQAQSAIAQCIRAKLVPLIAGSPAVGKSSIVHQIAKDYGLKVIDVRLAQCDPTDLNA' A
#
# COMPACT_ATOMS: atom_id res chain seq x y z
N MET A 1 -0.72 14.75 8.92
CA MET A 1 0.53 14.41 9.65
C MET A 1 1.24 13.33 8.85
N SER A 2 2.42 13.62 8.28
CA SER A 2 3.18 12.68 7.45
C SER A 2 4.35 12.11 8.26
N LEU A 3 4.42 10.78 8.37
CA LEU A 3 5.52 10.09 9.04
C LEU A 3 6.56 9.67 7.99
N VAL A 4 7.80 10.10 8.16
CA VAL A 4 8.93 9.67 7.32
C VAL A 4 9.65 8.55 8.05
N MET A 5 9.85 7.41 7.37
CA MET A 5 10.47 6.22 7.96
C MET A 5 11.16 5.38 6.89
N THR A 6 11.98 4.44 7.33
CA THR A 6 12.63 3.47 6.44
C THR A 6 11.64 2.40 5.97
N ILE A 7 11.96 1.73 4.86
CA ILE A 7 11.13 0.64 4.27
C ILE A 7 10.85 -0.48 5.28
N ASN A 8 11.85 -0.87 6.07
CA ASN A 8 11.69 -1.92 7.08
C ASN A 8 10.71 -1.52 8.19
N GLN A 9 10.74 -0.25 8.60
CA GLN A 9 9.80 0.28 9.60
C GLN A 9 8.40 0.48 8.99
N ALA A 10 8.31 0.80 7.70
CA ALA A 10 7.04 0.97 7.01
C ALA A 10 6.20 -0.31 7.01
N GLN A 11 6.82 -1.49 6.90
CA GLN A 11 6.09 -2.77 6.91
C GLN A 11 5.26 -2.95 8.19
N SER A 12 5.87 -2.71 9.36
CA SER A 12 5.17 -2.86 10.65
C SER A 12 4.13 -1.76 10.85
N ALA A 13 4.42 -0.52 10.46
CA ALA A 13 3.47 0.58 10.53
C ALA A 13 2.22 0.35 9.66
N ILE A 14 2.40 -0.10 8.42
CA ILE A 14 1.30 -0.43 7.50
C ILE A 14 0.43 -1.54 8.08
N ALA A 15 1.04 -2.61 8.62
CA ALA A 15 0.31 -3.70 9.25
C ALA A 15 -0.52 -3.22 10.46
N GLN A 16 0.02 -2.31 11.27
CA GLN A 16 -0.72 -1.70 12.38
C GLN A 16 -1.89 -0.83 11.87
N CYS A 17 -1.68 -0.01 10.85
CA CYS A 17 -2.75 0.81 10.25
C CYS A 17 -3.90 -0.06 9.73
N ILE A 18 -3.59 -1.13 9.00
CA ILE A 18 -4.60 -2.07 8.46
C ILE A 18 -5.38 -2.73 9.61
N ARG A 19 -4.69 -3.18 10.67
CA ARG A 19 -5.34 -3.76 11.87
C ARG A 19 -6.25 -2.76 12.58
N ALA A 20 -5.88 -1.48 12.59
CA ALA A 20 -6.69 -0.39 13.11
C ALA A 20 -7.86 0.00 12.20
N LYS A 21 -8.08 -0.71 11.08
CA LYS A 21 -9.08 -0.41 10.05
C LYS A 21 -8.89 0.98 9.40
N LEU A 22 -7.65 1.44 9.34
CA LEU A 22 -7.27 2.67 8.66
C LEU A 22 -6.67 2.35 7.29
N VAL A 23 -6.89 3.23 6.32
CA VAL A 23 -6.33 3.12 4.96
C VAL A 23 -5.01 3.89 4.90
N PRO A 24 -3.85 3.21 4.83
CA PRO A 24 -2.56 3.90 4.74
C PRO A 24 -2.31 4.43 3.32
N LEU A 25 -1.86 5.69 3.22
CA LEU A 25 -1.31 6.25 1.98
C LEU A 25 0.22 6.18 2.02
N ILE A 26 0.83 5.50 1.05
CA ILE A 26 2.28 5.34 0.95
C ILE A 26 2.82 6.23 -0.17
N ALA A 27 3.54 7.28 0.20
CA ALA A 27 4.19 8.19 -0.75
C ALA A 27 5.72 8.05 -0.69
N GLY A 28 6.38 8.12 -1.83
CA GLY A 28 7.84 8.05 -1.93
C GLY A 28 8.32 7.88 -3.37
N SER A 29 9.63 8.02 -3.59
CA SER A 29 10.22 7.94 -4.92
C SER A 29 9.90 6.63 -5.65
N PRO A 30 9.86 6.62 -7.00
CA PRO A 30 9.78 5.38 -7.77
C PRO A 30 10.88 4.38 -7.37
N ALA A 31 10.64 3.09 -7.60
CA ALA A 31 11.59 1.99 -7.37
C ALA A 31 12.07 1.76 -5.91
N VAL A 32 11.49 2.40 -4.89
CA VAL A 32 11.83 2.15 -3.47
C VAL A 32 11.20 0.88 -2.87
N GLY A 33 10.48 0.08 -3.66
CA GLY A 33 9.88 -1.18 -3.19
C GLY A 33 8.51 -1.07 -2.50
N LYS A 34 7.78 0.04 -2.68
CA LYS A 34 6.43 0.25 -2.09
C LYS A 34 5.49 -0.92 -2.37
N SER A 35 5.34 -1.29 -3.65
CA SER A 35 4.48 -2.40 -4.06
C SER A 35 4.96 -3.72 -3.48
N SER A 36 6.28 -3.97 -3.44
CA SER A 36 6.86 -5.20 -2.90
C SER A 36 6.51 -5.40 -1.42
N ILE A 37 6.53 -4.34 -0.60
CA ILE A 37 6.13 -4.42 0.82
C ILE A 37 4.67 -4.82 0.95
N VAL A 38 3.77 -4.25 0.14
CA VAL A 38 2.33 -4.59 0.18
C VAL A 38 2.11 -6.08 -0.12
N HIS A 39 2.83 -6.62 -1.12
CA HIS A 39 2.76 -8.04 -1.45
C HIS A 39 3.33 -8.92 -0.33
N GLN A 40 4.42 -8.50 0.31
CA GLN A 40 5.00 -9.21 1.45
C GLN A 40 4.02 -9.27 2.63
N ILE A 41 3.43 -8.13 3.01
CA ILE A 41 2.41 -8.06 4.07
C ILE A 41 1.23 -8.99 3.72
N ALA A 42 0.74 -8.94 2.49
CA ALA A 42 -0.36 -9.79 2.09
C ALA A 42 -0.02 -11.28 2.20
N LYS A 43 1.20 -11.68 1.79
CA LYS A 43 1.69 -13.06 1.96
C LYS A 43 1.77 -13.46 3.43
N ASP A 44 2.34 -12.61 4.28
CA ASP A 44 2.55 -12.88 5.71
C ASP A 44 1.22 -13.03 6.48
N TYR A 45 0.18 -12.30 6.06
CA TYR A 45 -1.14 -12.29 6.70
C TYR A 45 -2.21 -13.11 5.94
N GLY A 46 -1.84 -13.84 4.88
CA GLY A 46 -2.78 -14.63 4.07
C GLY A 46 -3.86 -13.79 3.39
N LEU A 47 -3.55 -12.54 3.02
CA LEU A 47 -4.48 -11.61 2.37
C LEU A 47 -4.38 -11.71 0.84
N LYS A 48 -5.48 -11.39 0.17
CA LYS A 48 -5.50 -11.21 -1.29
C LYS A 48 -5.05 -9.80 -1.65
N VAL A 49 -4.05 -9.67 -2.52
CA VAL A 49 -3.66 -8.39 -3.10
C VAL A 49 -4.60 -8.05 -4.25
N ILE A 50 -5.15 -6.83 -4.22
CA ILE A 50 -5.87 -6.23 -5.35
C ILE A 50 -5.01 -5.06 -5.84
N ASP A 51 -4.34 -5.24 -6.97
CA ASP A 51 -3.53 -4.20 -7.61
C ASP A 51 -4.34 -3.53 -8.72
N VAL A 52 -4.61 -2.24 -8.58
CA VAL A 52 -5.31 -1.41 -9.57
C VAL A 52 -4.39 -0.26 -9.96
N ARG A 53 -4.01 -0.21 -11.23
CA ARG A 53 -3.14 0.83 -11.77
C ARG A 53 -4.00 1.91 -12.41
N LEU A 54 -4.23 2.99 -11.66
CA LEU A 54 -5.04 4.11 -12.12
C LEU A 54 -4.58 4.71 -13.47
N ALA A 55 -3.29 4.62 -13.79
CA ALA A 55 -2.75 5.06 -15.09
C ALA A 55 -3.26 4.26 -16.29
N GLN A 56 -3.85 3.09 -16.07
CA GLN A 56 -4.44 2.22 -17.08
C GLN A 56 -5.98 2.24 -17.05
N CYS A 57 -6.57 2.95 -16.09
CA CYS A 57 -8.01 3.07 -15.96
C CYS A 57 -8.51 4.25 -16.79
N ASP A 58 -9.64 4.05 -17.47
CA ASP A 58 -10.40 5.15 -18.04
C ASP A 58 -11.00 5.99 -16.91
N PRO A 59 -11.14 7.33 -17.04
CA PRO A 59 -11.85 8.16 -16.06
C PRO A 59 -13.26 7.67 -15.70
N THR A 60 -13.93 6.87 -16.57
CA THR A 60 -15.23 6.28 -16.24
C THR A 60 -15.15 5.01 -15.38
N ASP A 61 -13.99 4.37 -15.26
CA ASP A 61 -13.85 3.09 -14.52
C ASP A 61 -14.08 3.23 -13.01
N LEU A 62 -13.87 4.44 -12.46
CA LEU A 62 -14.03 4.73 -11.03
C LEU A 62 -15.34 5.45 -10.70
N ASN A 63 -16.03 5.97 -11.71
CA ASN A 63 -17.28 6.70 -11.57
C ASN A 63 -18.43 5.80 -12.02
N ALA A 64 -18.98 5.04 -11.07
CA ALA A 64 -20.26 4.35 -11.20
C ALA A 64 -21.38 5.14 -10.54
#